data_AF-A0A1Z5HNR6-F1
#
_entry.id   AF-A0A1Z5HNR6-F1
#
_cell.length_a   1.000
_cell.length_b   1.000
_cell.length_c   1.000
_cell.angle_alpha   90.00
_cell.angle_beta   90.00
_cell.angle_gamma   90.00
#
_symmetry.space_group_name_H-M   'P 1'
#
loop_
_entity.id
_entity.type
_entity.pdbx_description
1 polymer ?
#
loop_
_entity_poly.entity_id
_entity_poly.type
_entity_poly.pdbx_seq_one_letter_code
_entity_poly.pdbx_strand_id
1 'polypeptide(L)'
;MRKHTRLLIFVVVLVAVAVLLTGCPPRGEEPSPQQKQEAKQEAEKPGEEKSPEPNAAQMMEDQAPNGCVSCHRKKDDKDYRLSAEVKNIEGHPQVKEDATLKDCIQCHGHESERPFRTILHRIHLVEGEHYLEKYDKNCINCHRVSEEGEVTVKGLEEQ
;
A
#
# COMPACT_ATOMS: atom_id res chain seq x y z
N MET A 1 62.63 10.08 16.52
CA MET A 1 61.77 10.83 15.58
C MET A 1 60.31 10.31 15.55
N ARG A 2 59.64 10.15 16.70
CA ARG A 2 58.27 9.55 16.77
C ARG A 2 57.22 10.41 17.49
N LYS A 3 57.57 11.61 17.97
CA LYS A 3 56.69 12.44 18.81
C LYS A 3 55.87 13.49 18.04
N HIS A 4 56.33 13.97 16.87
CA HIS A 4 55.60 14.99 16.10
C HIS A 4 54.45 14.43 15.24
N THR A 5 54.52 13.16 14.82
CA THR A 5 53.48 12.52 14.00
C THR A 5 52.19 12.26 14.79
N ARG A 6 52.28 12.06 16.12
CA ARG A 6 51.10 11.82 16.98
C ARG A 6 50.31 13.08 17.29
N LEU A 7 50.96 14.24 17.32
CA LEU A 7 50.31 15.53 17.60
C LEU A 7 49.48 16.02 16.38
N LEU A 8 49.98 15.81 15.17
CA LEU A 8 49.27 16.17 13.93
C LEU A 8 47.99 15.36 13.71
N ILE A 9 48.00 14.06 14.04
CA ILE A 9 46.81 13.20 13.88
C ILE A 9 45.70 13.61 14.87
N PHE A 10 46.05 13.99 16.10
CA PHE A 10 45.05 14.41 17.10
C PHE A 10 44.37 15.74 16.74
N VAL A 11 45.09 16.68 16.11
CA VAL A 11 44.51 17.97 15.67
C VAL A 11 43.55 17.78 14.48
N VAL A 12 43.88 16.90 13.54
CA VAL A 12 43.03 16.63 12.37
C VAL A 12 41.72 15.91 12.77
N VAL A 13 41.78 15.00 13.75
CA VAL A 13 40.57 14.30 14.24
C VAL A 13 39.66 15.23 15.05
N LEU A 14 40.21 16.17 15.84
CA LEU A 14 39.39 17.14 16.59
C LEU A 14 38.70 18.16 15.66
N VAL A 15 39.31 18.55 14.55
CA VAL A 15 38.69 19.45 13.56
C VAL A 15 37.60 18.73 12.75
N ALA A 16 37.76 17.42 12.48
CA ALA A 16 36.74 16.64 11.76
C ALA A 16 35.47 16.36 12.61
N VAL A 17 35.59 16.26 13.93
CA VAL A 17 34.44 16.02 14.83
C VAL A 17 33.63 17.29 15.09
N ALA A 18 34.24 18.49 15.01
CA ALA A 18 33.55 19.76 15.23
C ALA A 18 32.65 20.21 14.06
N VAL A 19 32.90 19.75 12.83
CA VAL A 19 32.17 20.22 11.63
C VAL A 19 30.90 19.40 11.34
N LEU A 20 30.73 18.23 11.96
CA LEU A 20 29.56 17.36 11.74
C LEU A 20 28.37 17.61 12.70
N LEU A 21 28.49 18.56 13.64
CA LEU A 21 27.43 18.90 14.61
C LEU A 21 26.61 20.15 14.23
N THR A 22 26.73 20.69 13.02
CA THR A 22 25.93 21.85 12.55
C THR A 22 25.20 21.58 11.24
N GLY A 23 24.58 20.41 11.11
CA GLY A 23 23.70 20.06 9.99
C GLY A 23 22.22 20.22 10.33
N CYS A 24 21.71 21.45 10.43
CA CYS A 24 20.27 21.75 10.35
C CYS A 24 19.94 22.27 8.94
N PRO A 25 18.96 21.71 8.20
CA PRO A 25 18.25 22.46 7.17
C PRO A 25 16.94 23.04 7.76
N PRO A 26 16.19 23.88 7.03
CA PRO A 26 16.54 25.08 6.27
C PRO A 26 15.82 26.32 6.87
N ARG A 27 16.36 27.53 6.72
CA ARG A 27 15.59 28.77 6.91
C ARG A 27 15.27 29.32 5.53
N GLY A 28 14.02 29.20 5.13
CA GLY A 28 13.51 29.72 3.87
C GLY A 28 13.80 31.22 3.76
N GLU A 29 14.38 31.57 2.62
CA GLU A 29 14.48 32.92 2.11
C GLU A 29 13.05 33.36 1.73
N GLU A 30 12.57 34.45 2.31
CA GLU A 30 11.31 35.05 1.91
C GLU A 30 11.46 35.64 0.49
N PRO A 31 10.61 35.28 -0.48
CA PRO A 31 10.66 35.87 -1.80
C PRO A 31 10.19 37.33 -1.77
N SER A 32 10.97 38.19 -2.42
CA SER A 32 10.70 39.62 -2.58
C SER A 32 9.32 39.88 -3.22
N PRO A 33 8.58 40.93 -2.80
CA PRO A 33 7.20 41.20 -3.24
C PRO A 33 6.98 41.46 -4.74
N GLN A 34 8.04 41.56 -5.56
CA GLN A 34 7.94 42.00 -6.97
C GLN A 34 7.97 40.89 -8.02
N GLN A 35 8.16 39.61 -7.64
CA GLN A 35 8.04 38.48 -8.60
C GLN A 35 6.65 37.81 -8.63
N LYS A 36 5.65 38.35 -7.92
CA LYS A 36 4.33 37.72 -7.77
C LYS A 36 3.28 38.14 -8.82
N GLN A 37 3.64 38.90 -9.86
CA GLN A 37 2.63 39.45 -10.79
C GLN A 37 2.78 39.09 -12.28
N GLU A 38 3.83 38.40 -12.72
CA GLU A 38 3.99 38.04 -14.15
C GLU A 38 3.78 36.55 -14.48
N ALA A 39 3.43 35.70 -13.52
CA ALA A 39 3.15 34.27 -13.75
C ALA A 39 1.64 33.94 -13.82
N LYS A 40 0.80 34.93 -14.08
CA LYS A 40 -0.66 34.75 -14.10
C LYS A 40 -1.27 35.28 -15.40
N GLN A 41 -0.78 34.83 -16.53
CA GLN A 41 -1.50 34.83 -17.80
C GLN A 41 -0.85 33.83 -18.75
N GLU A 42 -1.70 32.98 -19.34
CA GLU A 42 -1.44 32.15 -20.52
C GLU A 42 -0.85 30.73 -20.32
N ALA A 43 -1.76 29.77 -20.09
CA ALA A 43 -1.85 28.55 -20.90
C ALA A 43 -3.09 27.73 -20.48
N GLU A 44 -4.28 28.16 -20.92
CA GLU A 44 -5.40 27.21 -21.07
C GLU A 44 -5.06 26.32 -22.28
N LYS A 45 -4.70 25.07 -22.03
CA LYS A 45 -4.80 24.00 -23.04
C LYS A 45 -6.15 23.30 -22.88
N PRO A 46 -6.96 23.21 -23.95
CA PRO A 46 -8.18 22.43 -23.93
C PRO A 46 -7.85 20.95 -24.12
N GLY A 47 -8.38 20.09 -23.25
CA GLY A 47 -8.42 18.63 -23.50
C GLY A 47 -7.73 17.72 -22.49
N GLU A 48 -7.67 18.07 -21.20
CA GLU A 48 -7.40 17.07 -20.16
C GLU A 48 -8.70 16.79 -19.41
N GLU A 49 -9.36 15.69 -19.81
CA GLU A 49 -10.46 15.11 -19.06
C GLU A 49 -9.93 14.74 -17.67
N LYS A 50 -10.22 15.58 -16.68
CA LYS A 50 -9.97 15.28 -15.27
C LYS A 50 -10.74 14.02 -14.94
N SER A 51 -10.04 12.89 -14.96
CA SER A 51 -10.47 11.68 -14.26
C SER A 51 -10.84 12.09 -12.83
N PRO A 52 -12.02 11.71 -12.32
CA PRO A 52 -12.45 12.14 -11.00
C PRO A 52 -11.43 11.68 -9.96
N GLU A 53 -10.78 12.63 -9.30
CA GLU A 53 -9.90 12.34 -8.16
C GLU A 53 -10.73 11.58 -7.11
N PRO A 54 -10.28 10.40 -6.65
CA PRO A 54 -11.01 9.66 -5.62
C PRO A 54 -11.12 10.54 -4.38
N ASN A 55 -12.33 10.69 -3.84
CA ASN A 55 -12.50 11.54 -2.68
C ASN A 55 -11.74 10.89 -1.50
N ALA A 56 -11.00 11.67 -0.72
CA ALA A 56 -10.19 11.16 0.38
C ALA A 56 -11.00 10.40 1.45
N ALA A 57 -12.33 10.55 1.50
CA ALA A 57 -13.20 9.78 2.38
C ALA A 57 -13.42 8.33 1.88
N GLN A 58 -13.34 8.06 0.58
CA GLN A 58 -13.40 6.70 0.03
C GLN A 58 -12.19 5.86 0.45
N MET A 59 -11.05 6.49 0.73
CA MET A 59 -9.83 5.81 1.18
C MET A 59 -9.86 5.39 2.65
N MET A 60 -10.86 5.85 3.42
CA MET A 60 -11.00 5.55 4.86
C MET A 60 -12.25 4.73 5.20
N GLU A 61 -13.17 4.53 4.26
CA GLU A 61 -14.40 3.78 4.49
C GLU A 61 -14.19 2.29 4.22
N ASP A 62 -14.68 1.44 5.13
CA ASP A 62 -14.69 0.00 4.95
C ASP A 62 -15.84 -0.41 4.02
N GLN A 63 -15.54 -0.58 2.74
CA GLN A 63 -16.54 -0.98 1.75
C GLN A 63 -16.78 -2.49 1.71
N ALA A 64 -16.07 -3.26 2.54
CA ALA A 64 -16.16 -4.72 2.61
C ALA A 64 -16.14 -5.19 4.08
N PRO A 65 -17.20 -4.92 4.86
CA PRO A 65 -17.24 -5.21 6.30
C PRO A 65 -17.13 -6.70 6.63
N ASN A 66 -17.47 -7.57 5.67
CA ASN A 66 -17.40 -9.03 5.79
C ASN A 66 -16.22 -9.63 5.02
N GLY A 67 -15.25 -8.82 4.59
CA GLY A 67 -14.09 -9.29 3.82
C GLY A 67 -14.48 -9.83 2.46
N CYS A 68 -13.89 -10.97 2.08
CA CYS A 68 -14.00 -11.56 0.74
C CYS A 68 -15.44 -11.67 0.24
N VAL A 69 -16.37 -12.13 1.08
CA VAL A 69 -17.77 -12.39 0.70
C VAL A 69 -18.59 -11.11 0.46
N SER A 70 -18.05 -9.94 0.82
CA SER A 70 -18.66 -8.65 0.46
C SER A 70 -18.66 -8.43 -1.05
N CYS A 71 -17.62 -8.94 -1.73
CA CYS A 71 -17.43 -8.82 -3.18
C CYS A 71 -17.60 -10.17 -3.91
N HIS A 72 -17.01 -11.24 -3.37
CA HIS A 72 -17.03 -12.59 -3.95
C HIS A 72 -18.31 -13.34 -3.59
N ARG A 73 -19.38 -12.97 -4.29
CA ARG A 73 -20.73 -13.54 -4.12
C ARG A 73 -21.41 -13.70 -5.47
N LYS A 74 -22.51 -14.44 -5.49
CA LYS A 74 -23.39 -14.44 -6.67
C LYS A 74 -24.03 -13.07 -6.84
N LYS A 75 -24.04 -12.56 -8.06
CA LYS A 75 -24.73 -11.33 -8.44
C LYS A 75 -25.34 -11.54 -9.82
N ASP A 76 -26.66 -11.36 -9.90
CA ASP A 76 -27.44 -11.63 -11.12
C ASP A 76 -27.14 -13.08 -11.61
N ASP A 77 -26.84 -13.26 -12.89
CA ASP A 77 -26.50 -14.56 -13.48
C ASP A 77 -25.00 -14.93 -13.37
N LYS A 78 -24.22 -14.17 -12.60
CA LYS A 78 -22.77 -14.38 -12.48
C LYS A 78 -22.39 -14.85 -11.07
N ASP A 79 -21.51 -15.85 -11.01
CA ASP A 79 -21.00 -16.41 -9.76
C ASP A 79 -19.55 -15.98 -9.54
N TYR A 80 -19.35 -14.98 -8.70
CA TYR A 80 -18.03 -14.47 -8.32
C TYR A 80 -17.51 -15.07 -7.01
N ARG A 81 -18.15 -16.14 -6.49
CA ARG A 81 -17.63 -16.83 -5.30
C ARG A 81 -16.20 -17.31 -5.57
N LEU A 82 -15.35 -17.29 -4.55
CA LEU A 82 -13.96 -17.76 -4.67
C LEU A 82 -13.87 -19.18 -5.24
N SER A 83 -14.79 -20.07 -4.81
CA SER A 83 -14.91 -21.44 -5.32
C SER A 83 -15.26 -21.53 -6.81
N ALA A 84 -15.94 -20.52 -7.37
CA ALA A 84 -16.23 -20.43 -8.81
C ALA A 84 -15.01 -19.88 -9.57
N GLU A 85 -14.33 -18.86 -9.03
CA GLU A 85 -13.14 -18.27 -9.66
C GLU A 85 -12.00 -19.29 -9.81
N VAL A 86 -11.71 -20.06 -8.76
CA VAL A 86 -10.60 -21.03 -8.80
C VAL A 86 -10.84 -22.20 -9.77
N LYS A 87 -12.09 -22.47 -10.18
CA LYS A 87 -12.39 -23.47 -11.23
C LYS A 87 -11.80 -23.07 -12.58
N ASN A 88 -11.54 -21.79 -12.80
CA ASN A 88 -10.96 -21.27 -14.04
C ASN A 88 -9.42 -21.29 -14.04
N ILE A 89 -8.79 -21.71 -12.94
CA ILE A 89 -7.33 -21.78 -12.82
C ILE A 89 -6.87 -23.18 -13.25
N GLU A 90 -6.11 -23.24 -14.33
CA GLU A 90 -5.56 -24.51 -14.83
C GLU A 90 -4.71 -25.21 -13.76
N GLY A 91 -5.03 -26.48 -13.50
CA GLY A 91 -4.32 -27.30 -12.51
C GLY A 91 -4.67 -27.02 -11.05
N HIS A 92 -5.59 -26.10 -10.73
CA HIS A 92 -6.07 -25.94 -9.36
C HIS A 92 -7.03 -27.07 -8.99
N PRO A 93 -6.88 -27.73 -7.82
CA PRO A 93 -7.80 -28.77 -7.39
C PRO A 93 -9.21 -28.21 -7.17
N GLN A 94 -10.24 -29.00 -7.41
CA GLN A 94 -11.60 -28.58 -7.10
C GLN A 94 -11.78 -28.41 -5.59
N VAL A 95 -12.44 -27.34 -5.20
CA VAL A 95 -12.87 -27.07 -3.83
C VAL A 95 -14.38 -27.16 -3.74
N LYS A 96 -14.91 -27.31 -2.52
CA LYS A 96 -16.35 -27.28 -2.29
C LYS A 96 -16.94 -25.94 -2.73
N GLU A 97 -18.21 -25.94 -3.16
CA GLU A 97 -18.86 -24.72 -3.62
C GLU A 97 -19.00 -23.65 -2.53
N ASP A 98 -19.14 -24.09 -1.29
CA ASP A 98 -19.24 -23.27 -0.08
C ASP A 98 -17.88 -23.09 0.63
N ALA A 99 -16.78 -23.43 -0.05
CA ALA A 99 -15.44 -23.25 0.49
C ALA A 99 -15.23 -21.81 0.96
N THR A 100 -14.75 -21.70 2.19
CA THR A 100 -14.45 -20.45 2.86
C THR A 100 -12.97 -20.10 2.70
N LEU A 101 -12.61 -18.89 3.13
CA LEU A 101 -11.21 -18.49 3.21
C LEU A 101 -10.37 -19.45 4.06
N LYS A 102 -10.96 -20.03 5.13
CA LYS A 102 -10.30 -21.03 5.99
C LYS A 102 -9.93 -22.30 5.21
N ASP A 103 -10.73 -22.70 4.22
CA ASP A 103 -10.45 -23.87 3.38
C ASP A 103 -9.30 -23.58 2.40
N CYS A 104 -9.26 -22.37 1.82
CA CYS A 104 -8.21 -21.97 0.89
C CYS A 104 -6.81 -21.99 1.53
N ILE A 105 -6.70 -21.51 2.77
CA ILE A 105 -5.40 -21.43 3.48
C ILE A 105 -4.89 -22.79 3.98
N GLN A 106 -5.67 -23.86 3.89
CA GLN A 106 -5.18 -25.21 4.21
C GLN A 106 -4.10 -25.66 3.21
N CYS A 107 -4.25 -25.29 1.93
CA CYS A 107 -3.24 -25.55 0.89
C CYS A 107 -2.35 -24.31 0.65
N HIS A 108 -2.92 -23.11 0.78
CA HIS A 108 -2.21 -21.84 0.56
C HIS A 108 -1.74 -21.19 1.87
N GLY A 109 -1.33 -21.99 2.84
CA GLY A 109 -0.84 -21.51 4.14
C GLY A 109 0.44 -20.67 4.05
N HIS A 110 0.88 -20.14 5.19
CA HIS A 110 2.06 -19.26 5.28
C HIS A 110 3.33 -19.86 4.67
N GLU A 111 3.54 -21.15 4.91
CA GLU A 111 4.74 -21.92 4.51
C GLU A 111 4.56 -22.67 3.18
N SER A 112 3.44 -22.49 2.48
CA SER A 112 3.24 -23.19 1.21
C SER A 112 4.10 -22.59 0.10
N GLU A 113 4.33 -23.34 -0.98
CA GLU A 113 5.03 -22.83 -2.17
C GLU A 113 4.35 -21.59 -2.76
N ARG A 114 3.03 -21.48 -2.56
CA ARG A 114 2.21 -20.38 -3.06
C ARG A 114 1.32 -19.85 -1.94
N PRO A 115 1.85 -19.03 -1.00
CA PRO A 115 1.08 -18.53 0.12
C PRO A 115 -0.07 -17.64 -0.33
N PHE A 116 -1.23 -17.79 0.30
CA PHE A 116 -2.47 -17.10 -0.11
C PHE A 116 -2.31 -15.58 -0.10
N ARG A 117 -1.61 -15.03 0.91
CA ARG A 117 -1.31 -13.59 1.01
C ARG A 117 -0.60 -13.04 -0.23
N THR A 118 0.33 -13.80 -0.79
CA THR A 118 1.15 -13.35 -1.93
C THR A 118 0.31 -13.33 -3.19
N ILE A 119 -0.52 -14.36 -3.37
CA ILE A 119 -1.47 -14.45 -4.49
C ILE A 119 -2.49 -13.32 -4.39
N LEU A 120 -3.17 -13.19 -3.25
CA LEU A 120 -4.26 -12.23 -3.07
C LEU A 120 -3.82 -10.79 -3.25
N HIS A 121 -2.71 -10.40 -2.61
CA HIS A 121 -2.22 -9.03 -2.73
C HIS A 121 -1.82 -8.72 -4.16
N ARG A 122 -1.21 -9.66 -4.88
CA ARG A 122 -0.85 -9.46 -6.29
C ARG A 122 -2.10 -9.24 -7.16
N ILE A 123 -3.08 -10.14 -7.08
CA ILE A 123 -4.25 -10.06 -7.97
C ILE A 123 -5.16 -8.87 -7.67
N HIS A 124 -5.13 -8.28 -6.46
CA HIS A 124 -5.97 -7.12 -6.11
C HIS A 124 -5.21 -5.80 -6.10
N LEU A 125 -3.96 -5.78 -5.64
CA LEU A 125 -3.19 -4.55 -5.43
C LEU A 125 -2.20 -4.24 -6.57
N VAL A 126 -2.07 -5.17 -7.53
CA VAL A 126 -1.17 -5.01 -8.69
C VAL A 126 -1.89 -5.28 -10.00
N GLU A 127 -2.59 -6.40 -10.14
CA GLU A 127 -3.14 -6.86 -11.43
C GLU A 127 -4.64 -6.56 -11.59
N GLY A 128 -5.37 -6.41 -10.48
CA GLY A 128 -6.84 -6.29 -10.49
C GLY A 128 -7.30 -4.86 -10.71
N GLU A 129 -7.42 -4.44 -11.96
CA GLU A 129 -7.87 -3.09 -12.35
C GLU A 129 -9.14 -2.66 -11.60
N HIS A 130 -10.15 -3.55 -11.51
CA HIS A 130 -11.38 -3.24 -10.77
C HIS A 130 -11.14 -2.88 -9.31
N TYR A 131 -10.18 -3.56 -8.65
CA TYR A 131 -9.87 -3.27 -7.26
C TYR A 131 -9.07 -1.98 -7.12
N LEU A 132 -8.11 -1.78 -8.02
CA LEU A 132 -7.28 -0.58 -8.08
C LEU A 132 -8.12 0.69 -8.28
N GLU A 133 -9.02 0.69 -9.26
CA GLU A 133 -9.81 1.87 -9.59
C GLU A 133 -10.91 2.16 -8.57
N LYS A 134 -11.58 1.11 -8.08
CA LYS A 134 -12.77 1.28 -7.24
C LYS A 134 -12.46 1.42 -5.75
N TYR A 135 -11.44 0.71 -5.28
CA TYR A 135 -11.14 0.59 -3.86
C TYR A 135 -9.76 1.14 -3.51
N ASP A 136 -9.01 1.68 -4.48
CA ASP A 136 -7.75 2.41 -4.30
C ASP A 136 -6.77 1.71 -3.35
N LYS A 137 -6.58 0.41 -3.57
CA LYS A 137 -5.67 -0.45 -2.78
C LYS A 137 -5.99 -0.48 -1.27
N ASN A 138 -7.21 -0.16 -0.88
CA ASN A 138 -7.55 0.02 0.53
C ASN A 138 -7.46 -1.30 1.31
N CYS A 139 -6.52 -1.37 2.26
CA CYS A 139 -6.23 -2.56 3.07
C CYS A 139 -7.40 -2.96 3.98
N ILE A 140 -8.19 -1.99 4.46
CA ILE A 140 -9.24 -2.26 5.46
C ILE A 140 -10.42 -3.03 4.88
N ASN A 141 -10.55 -3.15 3.56
CA ASN A 141 -11.58 -4.00 2.95
C ASN A 141 -11.36 -5.49 3.24
N CYS A 142 -10.11 -5.90 3.48
CA CYS A 142 -9.76 -7.29 3.81
C CYS A 142 -9.32 -7.46 5.26
N HIS A 143 -8.73 -6.41 5.84
CA HIS A 143 -8.17 -6.43 7.17
C HIS A 143 -9.04 -5.67 8.18
N ARG A 144 -9.05 -6.14 9.43
CA ARG A 144 -9.47 -5.32 10.57
C ARG A 144 -8.24 -4.88 11.32
N VAL A 145 -8.33 -3.68 11.92
CA VAL A 145 -7.31 -3.17 12.83
C VAL A 145 -8.01 -2.95 14.17
N SER A 146 -7.54 -3.60 15.22
CA SER A 146 -8.08 -3.43 16.58
C SER A 146 -7.66 -2.08 17.18
N GLU A 147 -8.26 -1.70 18.32
CA GLU A 147 -7.87 -0.47 19.03
C GLU A 147 -6.42 -0.53 19.51
N GLU A 148 -5.90 -1.72 19.76
CA GLU A 148 -4.51 -2.00 20.14
C GLU A 148 -3.56 -2.05 18.94
N GLY A 149 -4.08 -1.88 17.72
CA GLY A 149 -3.31 -1.94 16.48
C GLY A 149 -3.06 -3.35 15.95
N GLU A 150 -3.76 -4.37 16.45
CA GLU A 150 -3.65 -5.73 15.90
C GLU A 150 -4.33 -5.79 14.52
N VAL A 151 -3.62 -6.33 13.53
CA VAL A 151 -4.15 -6.50 12.18
C VAL A 151 -4.58 -7.95 11.96
N THR A 152 -5.88 -8.16 11.77
CA THR A 152 -6.45 -9.48 11.47
C THR A 152 -7.05 -9.51 10.08
N VAL A 153 -7.27 -10.71 9.52
CA VAL A 153 -7.93 -10.90 8.23
C VAL A 153 -9.39 -11.25 8.46
N LYS A 154 -10.30 -10.49 7.83
CA LYS A 154 -11.74 -10.73 7.88
C LYS A 154 -12.09 -12.13 7.38
N GLY A 155 -12.74 -12.92 8.22
CA GLY A 155 -13.13 -14.30 7.93
C GLY A 155 -12.10 -15.35 8.35
N LEU A 156 -10.95 -14.94 8.90
CA LEU A 156 -9.94 -15.84 9.48
C LEU A 156 -9.76 -15.66 10.99
N GLU A 157 -10.57 -14.84 11.64
CA GLU A 157 -10.51 -14.68 13.09
C GLU A 157 -10.72 -16.04 13.78
N GLU A 158 -9.94 -16.27 14.85
CA GLU A 158 -10.22 -17.34 15.80
C GLU A 158 -11.62 -17.07 16.37
N GLN A 159 -12.51 -18.06 16.24
CA GLN A 159 -13.87 -17.99 16.76
C GLN A 159 -13.91 -18.53 18.18
#